data_AF-A0A1W9MRT8-F1
#
_entry.id   AF-A0A1W9MRT8-F1
#
_cell.length_a   1.000
_cell.length_b   1.000
_cell.length_c   1.000
_cell.angle_alpha   90.00
_cell.angle_beta   90.00
_cell.angle_gamma   90.00
#
_symmetry.space_group_name_H-M   'P 1'
#
loop_
_entity.id
_entity.type
_entity.pdbx_description
1 polymer ?
#
loop_
_entity_poly.entity_id
_entity_poly.type
_entity_poly.pdbx_seq_one_letter_code
_entity_poly.pdbx_strand_id
1 'polypeptide(L)' 'MRKNPALNSIRMDKTAFSVSSLDDESDEKLYWLSKTPAERLYGVEIMRQMLYGYDPLTARLQRFFEIAELS' A
#
# COMPACT_ATOMS: atom_id res chain seq x y z
N MET A 1 -24.19 -22.07 8.89
CA MET A 1 -23.26 -20.98 9.26
C MET A 1 -24.05 -19.66 9.23
N ARG A 2 -24.21 -18.95 10.35
CA ARG A 2 -24.98 -17.69 10.38
C ARG A 2 -24.15 -16.57 9.74
N LYS A 3 -24.67 -15.88 8.73
CA LYS A 3 -24.02 -14.71 8.12
C LYS A 3 -24.07 -13.55 9.12
N ASN A 4 -22.92 -13.03 9.52
CA ASN A 4 -22.84 -11.83 10.35
C ASN A 4 -22.81 -10.58 9.44
N PRO A 5 -23.85 -9.73 9.44
CA PRO A 5 -23.94 -8.57 8.56
C PRO A 5 -22.82 -7.54 8.78
N ALA A 6 -22.22 -7.49 9.98
CA ALA A 6 -21.08 -6.60 10.27
C ALA A 6 -19.81 -6.97 9.48
N LEU A 7 -19.70 -8.20 8.97
CA LEU A 7 -18.55 -8.62 8.17
C LEU A 7 -18.66 -8.21 6.70
N ASN A 8 -19.83 -7.74 6.25
CA ASN A 8 -20.01 -7.32 4.87
C ASN A 8 -19.19 -6.08 4.51
N SER A 9 -18.97 -5.16 5.45
CA SER A 9 -18.14 -3.96 5.24
C SER A 9 -16.64 -4.23 5.19
N ILE A 10 -16.19 -5.37 5.73
CA ILE A 10 -14.78 -5.79 5.75
C ILE A 10 -14.49 -6.76 4.59
N ARG A 11 -15.52 -7.17 3.85
CA ARG A 11 -15.38 -8.12 2.76
C ARG A 11 -14.64 -7.46 1.59
N MET A 12 -13.49 -8.05 1.23
CA MET A 12 -12.74 -7.66 0.05
C MET A 12 -13.61 -7.70 -1.21
N ASP A 13 -13.54 -6.64 -2.01
CA ASP A 13 -14.06 -6.62 -3.36
C ASP A 13 -13.16 -7.47 -4.27
N LYS A 14 -13.68 -8.62 -4.69
CA LYS A 14 -12.95 -9.56 -5.56
C LYS A 14 -12.99 -9.15 -7.04
N THR A 15 -13.80 -8.16 -7.41
CA THR A 15 -13.85 -7.67 -8.80
C THR A 15 -12.63 -6.80 -9.14
N ALA A 16 -11.98 -6.24 -8.12
CA ALA A 16 -10.75 -5.46 -8.24
C ALA A 16 -9.47 -6.32 -8.18
N PHE A 17 -9.57 -7.65 -8.22
CA PHE A 17 -8.44 -8.58 -8.09
C PHE A 17 -8.38 -9.54 -9.29
N SER A 18 -7.19 -9.74 -9.82
CA SER A 18 -6.87 -10.70 -10.89
C SER A 18 -5.77 -11.66 -10.44
N VAL A 19 -5.74 -12.87 -11.02
CA VAL A 19 -4.66 -13.84 -10.85
C VAL A 19 -3.96 -13.98 -12.20
N SER A 20 -2.65 -13.76 -12.23
CA SER A 20 -1.79 -13.91 -13.42
C SER A 20 -0.68 -14.93 -13.14
N SER A 21 -0.09 -15.48 -14.21
CA SER A 21 1.12 -16.31 -14.08
C SER A 21 2.32 -15.43 -13.74
N LEU A 22 3.29 -16.00 -13.01
CA LEU A 22 4.58 -15.34 -12.79
C LEU A 22 5.45 -15.31 -14.06
N ASP A 23 5.15 -16.18 -15.03
CA ASP A 23 5.87 -16.25 -16.31
C ASP A 23 5.32 -15.28 -17.37
N ASP A 24 4.14 -14.69 -17.12
CA ASP A 24 3.51 -13.72 -18.02
C ASP A 24 4.07 -12.30 -17.81
N GLU A 25 3.91 -11.42 -18.80
CA GLU A 25 4.24 -10.00 -18.62
C GLU A 25 3.31 -9.36 -17.57
N SER A 26 3.90 -8.69 -16.58
CA SER A 26 3.17 -8.03 -15.49
C SER A 26 2.42 -6.78 -15.97
N ASP A 27 1.13 -6.70 -15.64
CA ASP A 27 0.28 -5.53 -15.88
C ASP A 27 0.44 -4.43 -14.79
N GLU A 28 1.21 -4.71 -13.73
CA GLU A 28 1.41 -3.78 -12.60
C GLU A 28 1.92 -2.42 -13.06
N LYS A 29 2.88 -2.40 -14.00
CA LYS A 29 3.45 -1.14 -14.50
C LYS A 29 2.39 -0.30 -15.21
N LEU A 30 1.56 -0.92 -16.04
CA LEU A 30 0.46 -0.25 -16.75
C LEU A 30 -0.58 0.26 -15.75
N TYR A 31 -0.92 -0.55 -14.75
CA TYR A 31 -1.82 -0.16 -13.68
C TYR A 31 -1.31 1.09 -12.95
N TRP A 32 -0.06 1.10 -12.47
CA TRP A 32 0.49 2.25 -11.77
C TRP A 32 0.55 3.50 -12.65
N LEU A 33 0.88 3.35 -13.94
CA LEU A 33 0.88 4.49 -14.88
C LEU A 33 -0.52 5.01 -15.21
N SER A 34 -1.57 4.21 -15.03
CA SER A 34 -2.96 4.66 -15.20
C SER A 34 -3.46 5.57 -14.06
N LYS A 35 -2.74 5.62 -12.93
CA LYS A 35 -3.11 6.40 -11.75
C LYS A 35 -2.48 7.79 -11.75
N THR A 36 -3.15 8.74 -11.12
CA THR A 36 -2.60 10.06 -10.85
C THR A 36 -1.41 9.96 -9.89
N PRO A 37 -0.48 10.93 -9.92
CA PRO A 37 0.63 10.97 -8.96
C PRO A 37 0.19 10.90 -7.49
N ALA A 38 -0.92 11.54 -7.12
CA ALA A 38 -1.44 11.53 -5.76
C ALA A 38 -1.94 10.14 -5.33
N GLU A 39 -2.67 9.44 -6.20
CA GLU A 39 -3.14 8.07 -5.94
C GLU A 39 -1.98 7.09 -5.79
N ARG A 40 -0.91 7.26 -6.58
CA ARG A 40 0.30 6.44 -6.44
C ARG A 40 0.96 6.64 -5.09
N LEU A 41 1.10 7.90 -4.66
CA LEU A 41 1.71 8.22 -3.36
C LEU A 41 0.89 7.62 -2.20
N TYR A 42 -0.43 7.71 -2.28
CA TYR A 42 -1.33 7.08 -1.32
C TYR A 42 -1.14 5.55 -1.29
N GLY A 43 -1.11 4.89 -2.44
CA GLY A 43 -0.90 3.44 -2.53
C GLY A 43 0.43 3.01 -1.92
N VAL A 44 1.51 3.73 -2.20
CA VAL A 44 2.84 3.46 -1.61
C VAL A 44 2.84 3.66 -0.10
N GLU A 45 2.15 4.68 0.43
CA GLU A 45 2.04 4.88 1.88
C GLU A 45 1.30 3.72 2.56
N ILE A 46 0.22 3.23 1.97
CA ILE A 46 -0.49 2.03 2.47
C ILE A 46 0.44 0.82 2.48
N MET A 47 1.20 0.59 1.41
CA MET A 47 2.20 -0.49 1.35
C MET A 47 3.26 -0.32 2.44
N ARG A 48 3.80 0.89 2.61
CA ARG A 48 4.79 1.21 3.66
C ARG A 48 4.23 0.87 5.05
N GLN A 49 2.98 1.23 5.33
CA GLN A 49 2.37 0.95 6.63
C GLN A 49 2.22 -0.54 6.90
N MET A 50 1.78 -1.31 5.90
CA MET A 50 1.59 -2.76 6.01
C MET A 50 2.91 -3.52 6.17
N LEU A 51 3.93 -3.16 5.38
CA LEU A 51 5.20 -3.90 5.32
C LEU A 51 6.13 -3.59 6.50
N TYR A 52 6.09 -2.37 7.04
CA TYR A 52 7.03 -1.92 8.08
C TYR A 52 6.42 -1.86 9.48
N GLY A 53 5.23 -2.43 9.69
CA GLY A 53 4.60 -2.48 11.02
C GLY A 53 4.32 -1.10 11.57
N TYR A 54 3.61 -0.27 10.79
CA TYR A 54 3.28 1.08 11.21
C TYR A 54 2.49 1.10 12.51
N ASP A 55 3.12 1.65 13.55
CA ASP A 55 2.48 1.99 14.80
C ASP A 55 2.30 3.52 14.85
N PRO A 56 1.06 4.04 14.70
CA PRO A 56 0.80 5.48 14.70
C PRO A 56 1.18 6.15 16.02
N LEU A 57 1.33 5.41 17.12
CA LEU A 57 1.70 5.95 18.43
C LEU A 57 3.21 6.15 18.57
N THR A 58 4.02 5.47 17.76
CA THR A 58 5.50 5.58 17.76
C THR A 58 6.07 6.14 16.46
N ALA A 59 5.24 6.38 15.45
CA ALA A 59 5.59 7.01 14.18
C ALA A 59 6.11 8.44 14.40
N ARG A 60 7.41 8.57 14.64
CA ARG A 60 8.11 9.87 14.62
C ARG A 60 8.12 10.41 13.19
N LEU A 61 8.10 11.73 13.03
CA LEU A 61 8.39 12.35 11.74
C LEU A 61 9.70 11.78 11.20
N GLN A 62 9.64 11.21 9.99
CA GLN A 62 10.82 10.73 9.30
C GLN A 62 11.74 11.94 9.07
N ARG A 63 12.88 11.95 9.77
CA ARG A 63 13.86 13.03 9.63
C ARG A 63 14.50 12.93 8.25
N PHE A 64 14.63 14.06 7.58
CA PHE A 64 15.52 14.15 6.43
C PHE A 64 16.96 13.97 6.92
N PHE A 65 17.76 13.20 6.18
CA PHE A 65 19.18 13.09 6.47
C PHE A 65 19.83 14.45 6.20
N GLU A 66 20.44 15.02 7.23
CA GLU A 66 21.28 16.21 7.15
C GLU A 66 22.74 15.79 7.26
N ILE A 67 23.62 16.44 6.48
CA ILE A 67 25.07 16.23 6.58
C ILE A 67 25.58 17.08 7.75
N ALA A 68 26.10 16.44 8.79
CA ALA A 68 26.81 17.14 9.86
C ALA A 68 28.30 17.25 9.51
N GLU A 69 28.89 18.44 9.65
CA GLU A 69 30.34 18.61 9.56
C GLU A 69 31.02 17.99 10.79
N LEU A 70 32.03 17.15 10.55
CA LEU A 70 32.87 16.59 11.60
C LEU A 70 33.81 17.70 12.10
N SER A 71 33.66 18.08 13.37
CA SER A 71 34.55 19.03 14.07
C SER A 71 35.77 18.35 14.66
#